data_AF-N0AYU6-F1
#
_entry.id   AF-N0AYU6-F1
#
_cell.length_a   1.000
_cell.length_b   1.000
_cell.length_c   1.000
_cell.angle_alpha   90.00
_cell.angle_beta   90.00
_cell.angle_gamma   90.00
#
_symmetry.space_group_name_H-M   'P 1'
#
loop_
_entity.id
_entity.type
_entity.pdbx_description
1 polymer ?
#
loop_
_entity_poly.entity_id
_entity_poly.type
_entity_poly.pdbx_seq_one_letter_code
_entity_poly.pdbx_strand_id
1 'polypeptide(L)'
;MALVQEMHIRETPNTYIHHDQLFKQLIQTFFEEFLEAFFPEVHKSIDFSALKPLSEEMFTDLLEGESRRADIIIETKLKKQETIIIIHVEPQSYGQPNFHERMYHYFSLLYNRYRKPVLPIAIFSYDQKRNEQNQFTVSFPFFHVLIFQFLMLELKKMNWRSYIQTSNPVAAALLSKMGYTEKERVQVKKEFLRMLVKMELNPAKAELINGFFETYLSLNKHEEEKLMEEIKQLDQHESDQIFKLPNSWREKGLKEGLQEGLKEGKMQEKRQVALEMLKEGLNIELIAKITKLDQKEIEELKRNL
;
A
#
# COMPACT_ATOMS: atom_id res chain seq x y z
N MET A 1 2.84 -48.07 8.22
CA MET A 1 4.02 -47.18 8.09
C MET A 1 3.89 -46.37 6.82
N ALA A 2 3.48 -45.12 6.94
CA ALA A 2 3.82 -44.01 6.06
C ALA A 2 3.30 -42.74 6.78
N LEU A 3 4.21 -42.05 7.46
CA LEU A 3 3.94 -40.75 8.08
C LEU A 3 3.68 -39.73 6.97
N VAL A 4 2.49 -39.14 6.95
CA VAL A 4 2.25 -37.89 6.23
C VAL A 4 2.52 -36.77 7.23
N GLN A 5 3.64 -36.09 7.01
CA GLN A 5 4.08 -34.95 7.80
C GLN A 5 3.17 -33.77 7.46
N GLU A 6 2.25 -33.43 8.37
CA GLU A 6 1.46 -32.19 8.29
C GLU A 6 2.38 -30.99 8.32
N MET A 7 2.57 -30.35 7.16
CA MET A 7 3.08 -28.99 7.10
C MET A 7 1.99 -28.03 7.58
N HIS A 8 1.91 -27.84 8.88
CA HIS A 8 1.20 -26.72 9.50
C HIS A 8 1.92 -25.41 9.13
N ILE A 9 1.58 -24.82 7.99
CA ILE A 9 1.88 -23.41 7.72
C ILE A 9 0.87 -22.60 8.54
N ARG A 10 1.23 -22.31 9.79
CA ARG A 10 0.53 -21.32 10.62
C ARG A 10 0.89 -19.93 10.10
N GLU A 11 0.22 -19.47 9.05
CA GLU A 11 0.19 -18.04 8.71
C GLU A 11 -0.77 -17.32 9.67
N THR A 12 -0.31 -16.22 10.23
CA THR A 12 -0.96 -15.49 11.32
C THR A 12 -2.20 -14.73 10.84
N PRO A 13 -3.38 -14.87 11.50
CA PRO A 13 -4.62 -14.18 11.14
C PRO A 13 -4.51 -12.64 11.04
N ASN A 14 -3.50 -12.05 11.67
CA ASN A 14 -3.34 -10.61 11.84
C ASN A 14 -2.93 -9.87 10.55
N THR A 15 -2.22 -10.54 9.63
CA THR A 15 -1.72 -9.93 8.38
C THR A 15 -2.84 -9.74 7.36
N TYR A 16 -3.77 -10.70 7.27
CA TYR A 16 -4.90 -10.65 6.35
C TYR A 16 -5.85 -9.49 6.67
N ILE A 17 -6.17 -9.31 7.96
CA ILE A 17 -7.05 -8.23 8.43
C ILE A 17 -6.45 -6.86 8.10
N HIS A 18 -5.13 -6.72 8.20
CA HIS A 18 -4.45 -5.47 7.87
C HIS A 18 -4.51 -5.14 6.37
N HIS A 19 -4.36 -6.13 5.49
CA HIS A 19 -4.46 -5.91 4.03
C HIS A 19 -5.86 -5.45 3.63
N ASP A 20 -6.88 -6.16 4.09
CA ASP A 20 -8.27 -5.85 3.71
C ASP A 20 -8.67 -4.46 4.25
N GLN A 21 -8.18 -4.08 5.43
CA GLN A 21 -8.38 -2.74 5.99
C GLN A 21 -7.70 -1.62 5.17
N LEU A 22 -6.48 -1.84 4.66
CA LEU A 22 -5.80 -0.86 3.81
C LEU A 22 -6.54 -0.64 2.49
N PHE A 23 -6.99 -1.72 1.85
CA PHE A 23 -7.83 -1.65 0.65
C PHE A 23 -9.13 -0.91 0.94
N LYS A 24 -9.79 -1.25 2.05
CA LYS A 24 -11.02 -0.59 2.47
C LYS A 24 -10.84 0.92 2.63
N GLN A 25 -9.80 1.34 3.35
CA GLN A 25 -9.50 2.76 3.55
C GLN A 25 -9.22 3.48 2.23
N LEU A 26 -8.43 2.86 1.34
CA LEU A 26 -8.14 3.40 0.00
C LEU A 26 -9.43 3.60 -0.81
N ILE A 27 -10.23 2.54 -0.96
CA ILE A 27 -11.44 2.58 -1.80
C ILE A 27 -12.52 3.49 -1.21
N GLN A 28 -12.70 3.53 0.12
CA GLN A 28 -13.65 4.45 0.75
C GLN A 28 -13.26 5.92 0.56
N THR A 29 -11.96 6.23 0.62
CA THR A 29 -11.46 7.61 0.47
C THR A 29 -11.53 8.10 -0.97
N PHE A 30 -11.34 7.21 -1.93
CA PHE A 30 -11.23 7.51 -3.36
C PHE A 30 -12.23 6.70 -4.19
N PHE A 31 -13.48 6.61 -3.73
CA PHE A 31 -14.48 5.71 -4.31
C PHE A 31 -14.85 6.09 -5.75
N GLU A 32 -14.97 7.40 -6.03
CA GLU A 32 -15.25 7.89 -7.38
C GLU A 32 -14.09 7.58 -8.31
N GLU A 33 -12.85 7.91 -7.89
CA GLU A 33 -11.64 7.65 -8.66
C GLU A 33 -11.41 6.14 -8.87
N PHE A 34 -11.80 5.29 -7.92
CA PHE A 34 -11.77 3.84 -8.07
C PHE A 34 -12.69 3.37 -9.21
N LEU A 35 -13.95 3.81 -9.21
CA LEU A 35 -14.89 3.45 -10.28
C LEU A 35 -14.45 4.05 -11.62
N GLU A 36 -13.91 5.27 -11.64
CA GLU A 36 -13.37 5.90 -12.84
C GLU A 36 -12.28 5.03 -13.50
N ALA A 37 -11.31 4.56 -12.71
CA ALA A 37 -10.16 3.81 -13.22
C ALA A 37 -10.49 2.37 -13.65
N PHE A 38 -11.39 1.70 -12.93
CA PHE A 38 -11.56 0.25 -13.04
C PHE A 38 -12.94 -0.19 -13.54
N PHE A 39 -13.96 0.67 -13.41
CA PHE A 39 -15.33 0.40 -13.82
C PHE A 39 -15.97 1.62 -14.51
N PRO A 40 -15.39 2.11 -15.63
CA PRO A 40 -15.77 3.39 -16.23
C PRO A 40 -17.25 3.48 -16.64
N GLU A 41 -17.87 2.35 -17.03
CA GLU A 41 -19.30 2.31 -17.35
C GLU A 41 -20.18 2.47 -16.11
N VAL A 42 -19.74 1.93 -14.96
CA VAL A 42 -20.39 2.18 -13.67
C VAL A 42 -20.21 3.64 -13.30
N HIS A 43 -18.98 4.16 -13.34
CA HIS A 43 -18.68 5.57 -13.02
C HIS A 43 -19.56 6.58 -13.80
N LYS A 44 -19.72 6.37 -15.12
CA LYS A 44 -20.59 7.19 -15.98
C LYS A 44 -22.06 7.19 -15.55
N SER A 45 -22.49 6.13 -14.86
CA SER A 45 -23.87 5.86 -14.50
C SER A 45 -24.23 6.22 -13.06
N ILE A 46 -23.25 6.53 -12.19
CA ILE A 46 -23.47 6.83 -10.76
C ILE A 46 -23.52 8.32 -10.47
N ASP A 47 -24.43 8.75 -9.59
CA ASP A 47 -24.48 10.09 -9.00
C ASP A 47 -23.65 10.17 -7.71
N PHE A 48 -22.44 10.70 -7.83
CA PHE A 48 -21.49 10.84 -6.72
C PHE A 48 -21.90 11.91 -5.69
N SER A 49 -22.85 12.79 -6.00
CA SER A 49 -23.37 13.76 -5.02
C SER A 49 -24.28 13.10 -3.97
N ALA A 50 -24.79 11.90 -4.27
CA ALA A 50 -25.73 11.15 -3.44
C ALA A 50 -25.06 9.98 -2.68
N LEU A 51 -23.72 9.92 -2.61
CA LEU A 51 -23.03 8.84 -1.91
C LEU A 51 -23.35 8.83 -0.42
N LYS A 52 -23.79 7.66 0.07
CA LYS A 52 -24.07 7.42 1.47
C LYS A 52 -23.48 6.07 1.89
N PRO A 53 -22.33 6.06 2.60
CA PRO A 53 -21.83 4.84 3.23
C PRO A 53 -22.86 4.25 4.18
N LEU A 54 -23.06 2.94 4.13
CA LEU A 54 -23.98 2.20 5.01
C LEU A 54 -23.18 1.49 6.12
N SER A 55 -23.72 1.47 7.34
CA SER A 55 -23.08 0.81 8.49
C SER A 55 -23.09 -0.72 8.35
N GLU A 56 -21.99 -1.34 8.77
CA GLU A 56 -21.66 -2.77 8.64
C GLU A 56 -22.30 -3.68 9.71
N GLU A 57 -23.08 -3.12 10.64
CA GLU A 57 -23.43 -3.76 11.92
C GLU A 57 -24.38 -4.99 11.88
N MET A 58 -24.69 -5.64 10.74
CA MET A 58 -25.63 -6.78 10.77
C MET A 58 -25.33 -8.03 9.92
N PHE A 59 -24.09 -8.26 9.49
CA PHE A 59 -23.76 -9.50 8.76
C PHE A 59 -22.83 -10.46 9.52
N THR A 60 -22.32 -10.04 10.69
CA THR A 60 -21.39 -10.82 11.51
C THR A 60 -22.00 -12.08 12.13
N ASP A 61 -23.32 -12.14 12.30
CA ASP A 61 -23.96 -13.20 13.10
C ASP A 61 -24.50 -14.38 12.27
N LEU A 62 -24.44 -14.31 10.93
CA LEU A 62 -25.10 -15.29 10.05
C LEU A 62 -24.15 -16.26 9.33
N LEU A 63 -22.84 -15.97 9.31
CA LEU A 63 -21.82 -16.85 8.75
C LEU A 63 -20.92 -17.31 9.90
N GLU A 64 -21.07 -18.56 10.34
CA GLU A 64 -20.31 -19.13 11.46
C GLU A 64 -18.80 -18.87 11.31
N GLY A 65 -18.19 -18.22 12.32
CA GLY A 65 -16.77 -18.37 12.64
C GLY A 65 -15.77 -17.38 12.02
N GLU A 66 -16.13 -16.54 11.04
CA GLU A 66 -15.22 -15.51 10.51
C GLU A 66 -15.80 -14.11 10.71
N SER A 67 -15.41 -13.43 11.79
CA SER A 67 -15.72 -12.01 11.97
C SER A 67 -14.90 -11.16 10.99
N ARG A 68 -15.30 -11.08 9.72
CA ARG A 68 -14.74 -10.08 8.79
C ARG A 68 -15.66 -8.87 8.76
N ARG A 69 -15.07 -7.71 9.11
CA ARG A 69 -15.70 -6.38 9.08
C ARG A 69 -15.43 -5.66 7.73
N ALA A 70 -15.33 -6.38 6.61
CA ALA A 70 -14.52 -5.92 5.48
C ALA A 70 -15.28 -5.49 4.21
N ASP A 71 -16.59 -5.31 4.27
CA ASP A 71 -17.39 -4.98 3.09
C ASP A 71 -17.61 -3.47 2.97
N ILE A 72 -17.22 -2.86 1.85
CA ILE A 72 -17.59 -1.46 1.55
C ILE A 72 -18.98 -1.46 0.96
N ILE A 73 -19.94 -0.86 1.68
CA ILE A 73 -21.32 -0.78 1.25
C ILE A 73 -21.69 0.69 1.10
N ILE A 74 -22.00 1.10 -0.13
CA ILE A 74 -22.32 2.49 -0.46
C ILE A 74 -23.68 2.54 -1.15
N GLU A 75 -24.60 3.32 -0.60
CA GLU A 75 -25.84 3.68 -1.25
C GLU A 75 -25.64 4.92 -2.13
N THR A 76 -26.24 4.91 -3.32
CA THR A 76 -26.17 6.02 -4.27
C THR A 76 -27.34 5.96 -5.26
N LYS A 77 -27.39 6.87 -6.23
CA LYS A 77 -28.40 6.91 -7.30
C LYS A 77 -27.78 6.65 -8.66
N LEU A 78 -28.57 6.06 -9.56
CA LEU A 78 -28.25 6.04 -10.99
C LEU A 78 -28.50 7.43 -11.60
N LYS A 79 -27.55 7.95 -12.38
CA LYS A 79 -27.73 9.19 -13.14
C LYS A 79 -28.95 9.06 -14.06
N LYS A 80 -29.73 10.14 -14.14
CA LYS A 80 -30.93 10.25 -14.99
C LYS A 80 -32.07 9.29 -14.61
N GLN A 81 -32.00 8.64 -13.44
CA GLN A 81 -33.06 7.81 -12.88
C GLN A 81 -33.20 8.13 -11.38
N GLU A 82 -34.39 7.98 -10.81
CA GLU A 82 -34.57 8.07 -9.35
C GLU A 82 -34.22 6.75 -8.64
N THR A 83 -33.68 5.78 -9.36
CA THR A 83 -33.32 4.46 -8.84
C THR A 83 -32.15 4.58 -7.86
N ILE A 84 -32.43 4.29 -6.58
CA ILE A 84 -31.40 4.14 -5.55
C ILE A 84 -30.83 2.73 -5.66
N ILE A 85 -29.50 2.62 -5.65
CA ILE A 85 -28.78 1.34 -5.67
C ILE A 85 -27.82 1.25 -4.50
N ILE A 86 -27.35 0.04 -4.23
CA ILE A 86 -26.26 -0.25 -3.32
C ILE A 86 -25.09 -0.80 -4.13
N ILE A 87 -23.89 -0.27 -3.92
CA ILE A 87 -22.65 -0.86 -4.41
C ILE A 87 -21.97 -1.55 -3.24
N HIS A 88 -21.68 -2.83 -3.42
CA HIS A 88 -20.97 -3.67 -2.46
C HIS A 88 -19.60 -4.00 -3.05
N VAL A 89 -18.54 -3.65 -2.32
CA VAL A 89 -17.16 -3.96 -2.72
C VAL A 89 -16.50 -4.83 -1.67
N GLU A 90 -15.98 -5.98 -2.11
CA GLU A 90 -15.27 -6.97 -1.29
C GLU A 90 -13.81 -7.08 -1.77
N PRO A 91 -12.85 -6.49 -1.05
CA PRO A 91 -11.43 -6.76 -1.26
C PRO A 91 -11.05 -8.16 -0.74
N GLN A 92 -10.29 -8.91 -1.52
CA GLN A 92 -9.83 -10.25 -1.18
C GLN A 92 -8.32 -10.38 -1.46
N SER A 93 -7.54 -10.66 -0.43
CA SER A 93 -6.06 -10.73 -0.49
C SER A 93 -5.49 -12.15 -0.64
N TYR A 94 -6.31 -13.20 -0.47
CA TYR A 94 -5.91 -14.61 -0.60
C TYR A 94 -7.03 -15.47 -1.17
N GLY A 95 -6.68 -16.59 -1.82
CA GLY A 95 -7.69 -17.43 -2.45
C GLY A 95 -8.53 -18.20 -1.44
N GLN A 96 -9.84 -18.20 -1.65
CA GLN A 96 -10.81 -18.95 -0.85
C GLN A 96 -11.71 -19.78 -1.78
N PRO A 97 -11.85 -21.10 -1.56
CA PRO A 97 -12.56 -21.99 -2.49
C PRO A 97 -14.00 -21.55 -2.84
N ASN A 98 -14.75 -21.01 -1.86
CA ASN A 98 -16.16 -20.68 -2.00
C ASN A 98 -16.43 -19.16 -2.01
N PHE A 99 -15.47 -18.36 -2.49
CA PHE A 99 -15.61 -16.90 -2.52
C PHE A 99 -16.86 -16.42 -3.29
N HIS A 100 -17.16 -17.03 -4.44
CA HIS A 100 -18.31 -16.68 -5.29
C HIS A 100 -19.65 -16.97 -4.61
N GLU A 101 -19.75 -18.06 -3.84
CA GLU A 101 -20.91 -18.38 -3.01
C GLU A 101 -21.05 -17.39 -1.85
N ARG A 102 -19.94 -16.98 -1.21
CA ARG A 102 -19.96 -15.92 -0.19
C ARG A 102 -20.47 -14.58 -0.74
N MET A 103 -20.02 -14.18 -1.92
CA MET A 103 -20.52 -12.98 -2.61
C MET A 103 -22.04 -13.05 -2.84
N TYR A 104 -22.57 -14.24 -3.17
CA TYR A 104 -24.01 -14.45 -3.29
C TYR A 104 -24.74 -14.29 -1.94
N HIS A 105 -24.19 -14.82 -0.85
CA HIS A 105 -24.76 -14.66 0.48
C HIS A 105 -24.80 -13.18 0.90
N TYR A 106 -23.70 -12.45 0.73
CA TYR A 106 -23.66 -11.00 1.00
C TYR A 106 -24.68 -10.22 0.18
N PHE A 107 -24.73 -10.47 -1.13
CA PHE A 107 -25.75 -9.89 -2.00
C PHE A 107 -27.17 -10.17 -1.49
N SER A 108 -27.47 -11.42 -1.15
CA SER A 108 -28.80 -11.84 -0.70
C SER A 108 -29.21 -11.16 0.60
N LEU A 109 -28.28 -11.03 1.55
CA LEU A 109 -28.49 -10.37 2.82
C LEU A 109 -28.72 -8.85 2.64
N LEU A 110 -27.89 -8.19 1.82
CA LEU A 110 -28.05 -6.78 1.47
C LEU A 110 -29.39 -6.52 0.77
N TYR A 111 -29.73 -7.32 -0.22
CA TYR A 111 -30.97 -7.19 -0.96
C TYR A 111 -32.20 -7.42 -0.07
N ASN A 112 -32.16 -8.43 0.80
CA ASN A 112 -33.25 -8.72 1.73
C ASN A 112 -33.47 -7.57 2.74
N ARG A 113 -32.37 -6.98 3.25
CA ARG A 113 -32.40 -5.88 4.21
C ARG A 113 -32.92 -4.58 3.59
N TYR A 114 -32.34 -4.18 2.47
CA TYR A 114 -32.57 -2.83 1.93
C TYR A 114 -33.62 -2.78 0.82
N ARG A 115 -33.93 -3.92 0.19
CA ARG A 115 -34.89 -4.03 -0.92
C ARG A 115 -34.56 -3.10 -2.09
N LYS A 116 -33.27 -2.86 -2.33
CA LYS A 116 -32.72 -2.03 -3.40
C LYS A 116 -31.84 -2.90 -4.31
N PRO A 117 -31.71 -2.58 -5.62
CA PRO A 117 -30.74 -3.23 -6.48
C PRO A 117 -29.32 -3.12 -5.89
N VAL A 118 -28.57 -4.23 -5.93
CA VAL A 118 -27.20 -4.30 -5.39
C VAL A 118 -26.25 -4.63 -6.55
N LEU A 119 -25.18 -3.86 -6.69
CA LEU A 119 -24.06 -4.11 -7.60
C LEU A 119 -22.87 -4.66 -6.79
N PRO A 120 -22.61 -5.98 -6.85
CA PRO A 120 -21.46 -6.59 -6.20
C PRO A 120 -20.18 -6.46 -7.05
N ILE A 121 -19.08 -6.11 -6.39
CA ILE A 121 -17.75 -5.95 -6.97
C ILE A 121 -16.74 -6.67 -6.06
N ALA A 122 -15.90 -7.53 -6.64
CA ALA A 122 -14.79 -8.17 -5.95
C ALA A 122 -13.45 -7.62 -6.43
N ILE A 123 -12.53 -7.33 -5.51
CA ILE A 123 -11.16 -6.90 -5.83
C ILE A 123 -10.19 -7.99 -5.37
N PHE A 124 -9.57 -8.68 -6.33
CA PHE A 124 -8.57 -9.71 -6.05
C PHE A 124 -7.16 -9.14 -6.11
N SER A 125 -6.47 -9.17 -4.97
CA SER A 125 -5.13 -8.60 -4.77
C SER A 125 -4.07 -9.68 -4.49
N TYR A 126 -4.19 -10.83 -5.12
CA TYR A 126 -3.25 -11.94 -4.95
C TYR A 126 -1.86 -11.63 -5.51
N ASP A 127 -0.83 -12.26 -4.94
CA ASP A 127 0.54 -12.12 -5.46
C ASP A 127 0.79 -12.93 -6.73
N GLN A 128 -0.07 -13.92 -7.00
CA GLN A 128 -0.02 -14.79 -8.18
C GLN A 128 -1.31 -14.70 -8.99
N LYS A 129 -1.19 -14.97 -10.30
CA LYS A 129 -2.36 -15.06 -11.17
C LYS A 129 -3.18 -16.28 -10.78
N ARG A 130 -4.46 -16.07 -10.47
CA ARG A 130 -5.45 -17.12 -10.20
C ARG A 130 -6.62 -16.93 -11.14
N ASN A 131 -7.39 -17.99 -11.36
CA ASN A 131 -8.65 -17.91 -12.08
C ASN A 131 -9.76 -18.05 -11.05
N GLU A 132 -10.38 -16.92 -10.73
CA GLU A 132 -11.55 -16.88 -9.85
C GLU A 132 -12.83 -16.99 -10.68
N GLN A 133 -13.87 -17.55 -10.06
CA GLN A 133 -15.21 -17.58 -10.64
C GLN A 133 -15.95 -16.31 -10.25
N ASN A 134 -16.64 -15.69 -11.20
CA ASN A 134 -17.50 -14.52 -10.96
C ASN A 134 -18.98 -14.84 -10.82
N GLN A 135 -19.32 -16.13 -10.69
CA GLN A 135 -20.69 -16.61 -10.76
C GLN A 135 -20.97 -17.67 -9.70
N PHE A 136 -22.17 -17.61 -9.12
CA PHE A 136 -22.75 -18.68 -8.33
C PHE A 136 -24.06 -19.13 -8.99
N THR A 137 -24.25 -20.43 -9.15
CA THR A 137 -25.41 -20.99 -9.85
C THR A 137 -26.13 -21.98 -8.97
N VAL A 138 -27.45 -21.83 -8.87
CA VAL A 138 -28.35 -22.82 -8.27
C VAL A 138 -29.14 -23.44 -9.41
N SER A 139 -28.90 -24.72 -9.70
CA SER A 139 -29.54 -25.44 -10.79
C SER A 139 -29.79 -26.91 -10.45
N PHE A 140 -30.79 -27.47 -11.13
CA PHE A 140 -31.16 -28.88 -11.14
C PHE A 140 -31.10 -29.40 -12.59
N PRO A 141 -31.04 -30.73 -12.82
CA PRO A 141 -30.99 -31.28 -14.18
C PRO A 141 -32.12 -30.84 -15.13
N PHE A 142 -33.23 -30.37 -14.57
CA PHE A 142 -34.44 -29.98 -15.31
C PHE A 142 -34.81 -28.49 -15.13
N PHE A 143 -34.04 -27.70 -14.36
CA PHE A 143 -34.42 -26.32 -14.04
C PHE A 143 -33.24 -25.47 -13.55
N HIS A 144 -33.12 -24.24 -14.06
CA HIS A 144 -32.17 -23.25 -13.55
C HIS A 144 -32.90 -22.29 -12.60
N VAL A 145 -32.51 -22.28 -11.32
CA VAL A 145 -33.15 -21.44 -10.30
C VAL A 145 -32.60 -20.03 -10.34
N LEU A 146 -31.26 -19.90 -10.30
CA LEU A 146 -30.59 -18.62 -10.16
C LEU A 146 -29.20 -18.68 -10.75
N ILE A 147 -28.84 -17.59 -11.43
CA ILE A 147 -27.47 -17.25 -11.77
C ILE A 147 -27.17 -15.90 -11.12
N PHE A 148 -26.28 -15.91 -10.15
CA PHE A 148 -25.75 -14.70 -9.53
C PHE A 148 -24.38 -14.38 -10.14
N GLN A 149 -24.15 -13.11 -10.50
CA GLN A 149 -22.88 -12.65 -11.06
C GLN A 149 -22.41 -11.37 -10.36
N PHE A 150 -21.10 -11.17 -10.34
CA PHE A 150 -20.46 -9.96 -9.82
C PHE A 150 -19.34 -9.47 -10.73
N LEU A 151 -18.99 -8.19 -10.58
CA LEU A 151 -17.86 -7.60 -11.28
C LEU A 151 -16.56 -8.00 -10.58
N MET A 152 -15.52 -8.34 -11.34
CA MET A 152 -14.21 -8.70 -10.80
C MET A 152 -13.13 -7.72 -11.24
N LEU A 153 -12.25 -7.36 -10.29
CA LEU A 153 -11.01 -6.65 -10.55
C LEU A 153 -9.83 -7.53 -10.12
N GLU A 154 -9.14 -8.16 -11.07
CA GLU A 154 -8.01 -9.05 -10.80
C GLU A 154 -6.68 -8.32 -11.02
N LEU A 155 -6.18 -7.64 -9.97
CA LEU A 155 -5.05 -6.71 -10.08
C LEU A 155 -3.81 -7.35 -10.72
N LYS A 156 -3.45 -8.57 -10.32
CA LYS A 156 -2.27 -9.27 -10.85
C LYS A 156 -2.35 -9.58 -12.35
N LYS A 157 -3.54 -9.57 -12.95
CA LYS A 157 -3.75 -9.73 -14.40
C LYS A 157 -3.65 -8.42 -15.17
N MET A 158 -3.64 -7.28 -14.48
CA MET A 158 -3.59 -5.96 -15.09
C MET A 158 -2.15 -5.54 -15.35
N ASN A 159 -1.87 -5.02 -16.54
CA ASN A 159 -0.54 -4.50 -16.85
C ASN A 159 -0.40 -3.09 -16.25
N TRP A 160 0.49 -2.94 -15.28
CA TRP A 160 0.75 -1.68 -14.59
C TRP A 160 1.07 -0.51 -15.56
N ARG A 161 1.72 -0.79 -16.70
CA ARG A 161 2.06 0.23 -17.71
C ARG A 161 0.84 0.89 -18.35
N SER A 162 -0.31 0.24 -18.34
CA SER A 162 -1.55 0.82 -18.85
C SER A 162 -2.06 1.97 -17.97
N TYR A 163 -1.53 2.11 -16.74
CA TYR A 163 -2.05 3.03 -15.72
C TYR A 163 -1.11 4.20 -15.40
N ILE A 164 0.19 4.11 -15.75
CA ILE A 164 1.19 5.11 -15.36
C ILE A 164 0.98 6.52 -15.95
N GLN A 165 0.24 6.63 -17.04
CA GLN A 165 -0.05 7.93 -17.67
C GLN A 165 -1.30 8.60 -17.08
N THR A 166 -2.08 7.86 -16.30
CA THR A 166 -3.30 8.38 -15.67
C THR A 166 -2.96 9.33 -14.53
N SER A 167 -3.84 10.30 -14.26
CA SER A 167 -3.77 11.14 -13.06
C SER A 167 -4.79 10.65 -12.04
N ASN A 168 -4.80 9.34 -11.76
CA ASN A 168 -5.76 8.71 -10.87
C ASN A 168 -5.06 8.14 -9.61
N PRO A 169 -5.43 8.58 -8.40
CA PRO A 169 -4.73 8.22 -7.16
C PRO A 169 -4.87 6.73 -6.82
N VAL A 170 -6.02 6.12 -7.09
CA VAL A 170 -6.25 4.70 -6.81
C VAL A 170 -5.44 3.84 -7.76
N ALA A 171 -5.39 4.21 -9.05
CA ALA A 171 -4.54 3.54 -10.02
C ALA A 171 -3.07 3.59 -9.58
N ALA A 172 -2.58 4.75 -9.12
CA ALA A 172 -1.22 4.93 -8.61
C ALA A 172 -0.94 4.00 -7.41
N ALA A 173 -1.81 3.99 -6.39
CA ALA A 173 -1.67 3.10 -5.22
C ALA A 173 -1.63 1.62 -5.63
N LEU A 174 -2.57 1.21 -6.49
CA LEU A 174 -2.74 -0.19 -6.89
C LEU A 174 -1.69 -0.70 -7.88
N LEU A 175 -0.86 0.16 -8.48
CA LEU A 175 0.31 -0.26 -9.28
C LEU A 175 1.16 -1.30 -8.53
N SER A 176 1.29 -1.15 -7.20
CA SER A 176 2.02 -2.06 -6.30
C SER A 176 1.47 -3.50 -6.27
N LYS A 177 0.22 -3.72 -6.69
CA LYS A 177 -0.43 -5.04 -6.76
C LYS A 177 -0.78 -5.48 -8.17
N MET A 178 -0.44 -4.67 -9.18
CA MET A 178 -0.64 -5.01 -10.58
C MET A 178 0.42 -6.02 -11.09
N GLY A 179 0.23 -6.51 -12.31
CA GLY A 179 1.14 -7.44 -12.96
C GLY A 179 2.39 -6.75 -13.49
N TYR A 180 3.48 -6.77 -12.70
CA TYR A 180 4.85 -6.46 -13.11
C TYR A 180 5.81 -7.62 -12.76
N THR A 181 6.99 -7.61 -13.37
CA THR A 181 8.10 -8.54 -13.09
C THR A 181 9.06 -7.98 -12.04
N GLU A 182 9.85 -8.85 -11.40
CA GLU A 182 10.84 -8.42 -10.40
C GLU A 182 11.84 -7.39 -10.94
N LYS A 183 12.21 -7.48 -12.22
CA LYS A 183 13.12 -6.52 -12.87
C LYS A 183 12.51 -5.12 -13.05
N GLU A 184 11.18 -5.02 -12.99
CA GLU A 184 10.45 -3.78 -13.23
C GLU A 184 10.11 -3.03 -11.93
N ARG A 185 10.37 -3.61 -10.75
CA ARG A 185 10.01 -3.03 -9.44
C ARG A 185 10.49 -1.59 -9.28
N VAL A 186 11.76 -1.33 -9.62
CA VAL A 186 12.35 0.01 -9.58
C VAL A 186 11.59 0.97 -10.49
N GLN A 187 11.28 0.55 -11.71
CA GLN A 187 10.53 1.37 -12.66
C GLN A 187 9.09 1.61 -12.18
N VAL A 188 8.41 0.62 -11.63
CA VAL A 188 7.05 0.75 -11.08
C VAL A 188 7.04 1.81 -9.98
N LYS A 189 8.02 1.75 -9.05
CA LYS A 189 8.15 2.75 -7.99
C LYS A 189 8.48 4.13 -8.55
N LYS A 190 9.38 4.24 -9.52
CA LYS A 190 9.68 5.52 -10.17
C LYS A 190 8.43 6.15 -10.79
N GLU A 191 7.67 5.40 -11.59
CA GLU A 191 6.45 5.92 -12.21
C GLU A 191 5.38 6.29 -11.18
N PHE A 192 5.26 5.51 -10.10
CA PHE A 192 4.38 5.86 -8.98
C PHE A 192 4.72 7.24 -8.39
N LEU A 193 6.00 7.54 -8.18
CA LEU A 193 6.43 8.85 -7.65
C LEU A 193 6.15 9.99 -8.63
N ARG A 194 6.35 9.74 -9.92
CA ARG A 194 6.00 10.70 -10.97
C ARG A 194 4.50 10.98 -11.00
N MET A 195 3.67 9.95 -10.83
CA MET A 195 2.21 10.11 -10.70
C MET A 195 1.85 10.97 -9.48
N LEU A 196 2.48 10.73 -8.32
CA LEU A 196 2.24 11.55 -7.11
C LEU A 196 2.55 13.02 -7.32
N VAL A 197 3.70 13.34 -7.94
CA VAL A 197 4.08 14.73 -8.27
C VAL A 197 3.06 15.34 -9.22
N LYS A 198 2.68 14.62 -10.29
CA LYS A 198 1.75 15.12 -11.31
C LYS A 198 0.35 15.42 -10.78
N MET A 199 -0.14 14.66 -9.80
CA MET A 199 -1.50 14.80 -9.28
C MET A 199 -1.67 15.95 -8.29
N GLU A 200 -0.59 16.50 -7.73
CA GLU A 200 -0.62 17.60 -6.75
C GLU A 200 -1.65 17.37 -5.61
N LEU A 201 -1.71 16.14 -5.11
CA LEU A 201 -2.66 15.76 -4.06
C LEU A 201 -2.39 16.55 -2.78
N ASN A 202 -3.45 16.78 -2.00
CA ASN A 202 -3.26 17.31 -0.65
C ASN A 202 -2.41 16.35 0.20
N PRO A 203 -1.69 16.85 1.23
CA PRO A 203 -0.72 16.05 1.98
C PRO A 203 -1.28 14.75 2.56
N ALA A 204 -2.48 14.80 3.15
CA ALA A 204 -3.10 13.63 3.77
C ALA A 204 -3.47 12.55 2.75
N LYS A 205 -4.01 12.95 1.58
CA LYS A 205 -4.30 12.03 0.47
C LYS A 205 -3.01 11.44 -0.11
N ALA A 206 -1.98 12.27 -0.33
CA ALA A 206 -0.69 11.80 -0.82
C ALA A 206 -0.05 10.78 0.15
N GLU A 207 -0.11 11.05 1.46
CA GLU A 207 0.40 10.16 2.50
C GLU A 207 -0.34 8.82 2.53
N LEU A 208 -1.67 8.82 2.39
CA LEU A 208 -2.47 7.59 2.31
C LEU A 208 -2.07 6.74 1.10
N ILE A 209 -1.98 7.35 -0.09
CA ILE A 209 -1.59 6.67 -1.34
C ILE A 209 -0.16 6.12 -1.23
N ASN A 210 0.76 6.91 -0.68
CA ASN A 210 2.13 6.50 -0.47
C ASN A 210 2.26 5.35 0.54
N GLY A 211 1.62 5.47 1.70
CA GLY A 211 1.61 4.42 2.72
C GLY A 211 1.04 3.11 2.20
N PHE A 212 -0.05 3.17 1.42
CA PHE A 212 -0.58 1.99 0.74
C PHE A 212 0.47 1.37 -0.21
N PHE A 213 1.02 2.16 -1.13
CA PHE A 213 1.95 1.66 -2.14
C PHE A 213 3.21 1.04 -1.51
N GLU A 214 3.83 1.72 -0.54
CA GLU A 214 5.04 1.26 0.16
C GLU A 214 4.83 -0.04 0.94
N THR A 215 3.61 -0.26 1.47
CA THR A 215 3.25 -1.50 2.17
C THR A 215 3.39 -2.73 1.28
N TYR A 216 3.10 -2.59 -0.02
CA TYR A 216 3.10 -3.71 -0.97
C TYR A 216 4.34 -3.74 -1.88
N LEU A 217 4.95 -2.58 -2.17
CA LEU A 217 6.17 -2.46 -2.97
C LEU A 217 7.26 -1.71 -2.19
N SER A 218 7.96 -2.48 -1.35
CA SER A 218 9.21 -2.05 -0.72
C SER A 218 10.41 -2.50 -1.56
N LEU A 219 11.34 -1.57 -1.84
CA LEU A 219 12.58 -1.87 -2.54
C LEU A 219 13.68 -2.27 -1.55
N ASN A 220 14.58 -3.16 -1.96
CA ASN A 220 15.80 -3.43 -1.20
C ASN A 220 16.83 -2.30 -1.40
N LYS A 221 17.92 -2.31 -0.61
CA LYS A 221 18.94 -1.25 -0.66
C LYS A 221 19.51 -0.99 -2.05
N HIS A 222 19.82 -2.04 -2.82
CA HIS A 222 20.38 -1.88 -4.16
C HIS A 222 19.35 -1.33 -5.16
N GLU A 223 18.09 -1.76 -5.04
CA GLU A 223 16.99 -1.22 -5.82
C GLU A 223 16.70 0.26 -5.46
N GLU A 224 16.80 0.64 -4.18
CA GLU A 224 16.68 2.03 -3.71
C GLU A 224 17.81 2.89 -4.29
N GLU A 225 19.06 2.44 -4.25
CA GLU A 225 20.21 3.14 -4.85
C GLU A 225 20.00 3.36 -6.35
N LYS A 226 19.59 2.31 -7.07
CA LYS A 226 19.28 2.41 -8.50
C LYS A 226 18.14 3.38 -8.80
N LEU A 227 17.06 3.35 -8.00
CA LEU A 227 15.96 4.29 -8.13
C LEU A 227 16.46 5.74 -8.00
N MET A 228 17.33 6.00 -7.02
CA MET A 228 17.89 7.33 -6.79
C MET A 228 18.78 7.80 -7.95
N GLU A 229 19.58 6.90 -8.54
CA GLU A 229 20.34 7.21 -9.76
C GLU A 229 19.41 7.56 -10.92
N GLU A 230 18.33 6.80 -11.12
CA GLU A 230 17.35 7.06 -12.18
C GLU A 230 16.60 8.39 -11.96
N ILE A 231 16.25 8.74 -10.72
CA ILE A 231 15.58 10.02 -10.39
C ILE A 231 16.52 11.21 -10.64
N LYS A 232 17.82 11.08 -10.36
CA LYS A 232 18.81 12.13 -10.63
C LYS A 232 19.04 12.38 -12.12
N GLN A 233 18.69 11.43 -12.98
CA GLN A 233 18.77 11.57 -14.44
C GLN A 233 17.51 12.23 -15.04
N LEU A 234 16.45 12.44 -14.26
CA LEU A 234 15.29 13.24 -14.67
C LEU A 234 15.66 14.72 -14.75
N ASP A 235 14.78 15.54 -15.33
CA ASP A 235 15.00 16.98 -15.29
C ASP A 235 15.01 17.50 -13.84
N GLN A 236 15.74 18.59 -13.62
CA GLN A 236 15.97 19.14 -12.27
C GLN A 236 14.66 19.43 -11.54
N HIS A 237 13.64 19.93 -12.24
CA HIS A 237 12.36 20.28 -11.63
C HIS A 237 11.60 19.02 -11.19
N GLU A 238 11.50 18.00 -12.05
CA GLU A 238 10.86 16.73 -11.71
C GLU A 238 11.57 16.03 -10.54
N SER A 239 12.90 15.98 -10.57
CA SER A 239 13.73 15.39 -9.52
C SER A 239 13.51 16.07 -8.16
N ASP A 240 13.54 17.41 -8.13
CA ASP A 240 13.36 18.20 -6.90
C ASP A 240 11.96 18.01 -6.29
N GLN A 241 10.92 17.87 -7.12
CA GLN A 241 9.56 17.61 -6.63
C GLN A 241 9.45 16.20 -6.03
N ILE A 242 10.05 15.19 -6.66
CA ILE A 242 10.06 13.82 -6.13
C ILE A 242 10.78 13.77 -4.78
N PHE A 243 11.89 14.50 -4.60
CA PHE A 243 12.61 14.55 -3.32
C PHE A 243 11.86 15.28 -2.20
N LYS A 244 10.91 16.15 -2.54
CA LYS A 244 10.06 16.83 -1.55
C LYS A 244 8.93 15.95 -1.00
N LEU A 245 8.55 14.89 -1.70
CA LEU A 245 7.49 13.99 -1.28
C LEU A 245 7.79 13.37 0.10
N PRO A 246 6.76 13.14 0.93
CA PRO A 246 6.89 12.46 2.22
C PRO A 246 7.12 10.97 2.01
N ASN A 247 8.35 10.60 1.63
CA ASN A 247 8.73 9.24 1.31
C ASN A 247 9.69 8.64 2.34
N SER A 248 9.70 7.32 2.43
CA SER A 248 10.49 6.55 3.40
C SER A 248 12.00 6.86 3.35
N TRP A 249 12.54 7.27 2.19
CA TRP A 249 13.95 7.67 2.06
C TRP A 249 14.25 9.07 2.63
N ARG A 250 13.27 9.97 2.71
CA ARG A 250 13.45 11.27 3.39
C ARG A 250 13.64 11.05 4.88
N GLU A 251 12.87 10.16 5.48
CA GLU A 251 13.05 9.78 6.89
C GLU A 251 14.33 8.98 7.13
N LYS A 252 14.65 8.00 6.27
CA LYS A 252 15.91 7.25 6.35
C LYS A 252 17.12 8.18 6.21
N GLY A 253 17.14 9.04 5.19
CA GLY A 253 18.22 10.00 4.95
C GLY A 253 18.35 11.04 6.06
N LEU A 254 17.23 11.51 6.64
CA LEU A 254 17.28 12.39 7.81
C LEU A 254 17.83 11.66 9.04
N LYS A 255 17.42 10.41 9.28
CA LYS A 255 17.93 9.59 10.39
C LYS A 255 19.43 9.28 10.22
N GLU A 256 19.86 8.92 9.02
CA GLU A 256 21.26 8.64 8.69
C GLU A 256 22.11 9.91 8.83
N GLY A 257 21.68 11.04 8.26
CA GLY A 257 22.37 12.33 8.39
C GLY A 257 22.44 12.83 9.84
N LEU A 258 21.39 12.63 10.63
CA LEU A 258 21.40 12.95 12.06
C LEU A 258 22.37 12.04 12.82
N GLN A 259 22.40 10.74 12.53
CA GLN A 259 23.33 9.80 13.15
C GLN A 259 24.78 10.12 12.79
N GLU A 260 25.05 10.47 11.53
CA GLU A 260 26.39 10.85 11.07
C GLU A 260 26.83 12.17 11.70
N GLY A 261 25.96 13.19 11.72
CA GLY A 261 26.24 14.46 12.39
C GLY A 261 26.46 14.31 13.91
N LEU A 262 25.74 13.41 14.58
CA LEU A 262 25.98 13.09 15.99
C LEU A 262 27.32 12.37 16.21
N LYS A 263 27.71 11.47 15.30
CA LYS A 263 29.03 10.81 15.37
C LYS A 263 30.15 11.82 15.15
N GLU A 264 30.01 12.70 14.16
CA GLU A 264 30.98 13.72 13.83
C GLU A 264 31.12 14.74 14.98
N GLY A 265 30.00 15.22 15.55
CA GLY A 265 30.00 16.11 16.71
C GLY A 265 30.68 15.50 17.93
N LYS A 266 30.42 14.21 18.23
CA LYS A 266 31.13 13.50 19.31
C LYS A 266 32.64 13.38 19.05
N MET A 267 33.05 13.16 17.81
CA MET A 267 34.46 13.12 17.45
C MET A 267 35.11 14.50 17.57
N GLN A 268 34.44 15.57 17.14
CA GLN A 268 34.90 16.94 17.31
C GLN A 268 35.06 17.33 18.79
N GLU A 269 34.08 16.98 19.63
CA GLU A 269 34.14 17.21 21.09
C GLU A 269 35.34 16.47 21.70
N LYS A 270 35.54 15.18 21.36
CA LYS A 270 36.71 14.42 21.82
C LYS A 270 38.04 15.06 21.42
N ARG A 271 38.13 15.56 20.19
CA ARG A 271 39.33 16.27 19.68
C ARG A 271 39.55 17.58 20.43
N GLN A 272 38.48 18.33 20.70
CA GLN A 272 38.56 19.58 21.47
C GLN A 272 39.00 19.33 22.92
N VAL A 273 38.44 18.31 23.58
CA VAL A 273 38.87 17.90 24.93
C VAL A 273 40.33 17.44 24.91
N ALA A 274 40.77 16.69 23.89
CA ALA A 274 42.17 16.29 23.75
C ALA A 274 43.10 17.50 23.57
N LEU A 275 42.69 18.51 22.79
CA LEU A 275 43.45 19.75 22.60
C LEU A 275 43.61 20.55 23.91
N GLU A 276 42.55 20.71 24.69
CA GLU A 276 42.63 21.37 26.00
C GLU A 276 43.53 20.59 26.97
N MET A 277 43.42 19.26 26.99
CA MET A 277 44.32 18.41 27.80
C MET A 277 45.79 18.50 27.37
N LEU A 278 46.06 18.64 26.07
CA LEU A 278 47.41 18.86 25.54
C LEU A 278 47.97 20.22 25.97
N LYS A 279 47.16 21.29 25.99
CA LYS A 279 47.56 22.62 26.47
C LYS A 279 47.89 22.62 27.96
N GLU A 280 47.18 21.83 28.75
CA GLU A 280 47.45 21.62 30.19
C GLU A 280 48.66 20.69 30.45
N GLY A 281 49.34 20.21 29.40
CA GLY A 281 50.58 19.44 29.52
C GLY A 281 50.39 17.97 29.90
N LEU A 282 49.19 17.42 29.76
CA LEU A 282 48.93 16.00 30.02
C LEU A 282 49.62 15.10 28.98
N ASN A 283 50.05 13.90 29.40
CA ASN A 283 50.73 12.97 28.51
C ASN A 283 49.75 12.28 27.53
N ILE A 284 50.27 11.93 26.35
CA ILE A 284 49.48 11.41 25.22
C ILE A 284 48.76 10.09 25.58
N GLU A 285 49.40 9.23 26.37
CA GLU A 285 48.80 7.96 26.81
C GLU A 285 47.56 8.16 27.68
N LEU A 286 47.60 9.12 28.60
CA LEU A 286 46.46 9.44 29.47
C LEU A 286 45.33 10.08 28.66
N ILE A 287 45.66 10.97 27.72
CA ILE A 287 44.67 11.59 26.83
C ILE A 287 43.98 10.52 25.98
N ALA A 288 44.74 9.61 25.36
CA ALA A 288 44.19 8.49 24.59
C ALA A 288 43.27 7.60 25.44
N LYS A 289 43.65 7.34 26.69
CA LYS A 289 42.84 6.54 27.62
C LYS A 289 41.51 7.22 27.99
N ILE A 290 41.50 8.55 28.13
CA ILE A 290 40.34 9.35 28.54
C ILE A 290 39.40 9.62 27.36
N THR A 291 39.92 10.14 26.24
CA THR A 291 39.11 10.52 25.07
C THR A 291 38.77 9.33 24.17
N LYS A 292 39.47 8.20 24.36
CA LYS A 292 39.40 7.00 23.51
C LYS A 292 39.77 7.30 22.04
N LEU A 293 40.56 8.34 21.80
CA LEU A 293 41.15 8.62 20.49
C LEU A 293 42.43 7.80 20.31
N ASP A 294 42.80 7.55 19.05
CA ASP A 294 44.08 6.91 18.72
C ASP A 294 45.23 7.87 19.11
N GLN A 295 46.33 7.31 19.62
CA GLN A 295 47.53 8.09 19.95
C GLN A 295 48.08 8.83 18.72
N LYS A 296 47.98 8.24 17.52
CA LYS A 296 48.39 8.91 16.27
C LYS A 296 47.57 10.18 15.99
N GLU A 297 46.26 10.11 16.24
CA GLU A 297 45.36 11.25 16.06
C GLU A 297 45.65 12.36 17.08
N ILE A 298 46.01 12.01 18.32
CA ILE A 298 46.41 12.96 19.36
C ILE A 298 47.78 13.58 19.05
N GLU A 299 48.72 12.83 18.49
CA GLU A 299 50.01 13.34 18.02
C GLU A 299 49.85 14.35 16.87
N GLU A 300 48.94 14.08 15.94
CA GLU A 300 48.60 15.03 14.87
C GLU A 300 47.98 16.32 15.43
N LEU A 301 47.05 16.21 16.39
CA LEU A 301 46.50 17.38 17.09
C LEU A 301 47.59 18.19 17.80
N LYS A 302 48.57 17.52 18.42
CA LYS A 302 49.71 18.16 19.10
C LYS A 302 50.66 18.88 18.14
N ARG A 303 50.82 18.39 16.90
CA ARG A 303 51.65 19.05 15.87
C ARG A 303 51.00 20.31 15.31
N ASN A 304 49.68 20.40 15.38
CA ASN A 304 48.87 21.51 14.87
C ASN A 304 48.48 22.54 15.95
N LEU A 305 49.04 22.40 17.16
CA LEU A 305 48.86 23.27 18.33
C LEU A 305 49.94 24.36 18.36
#